data_AF-A0A060YV17-F1
#
_entry.id   AF-A0A060YV17-F1
#
_cell.length_a   1.000
_cell.length_b   1.000
_cell.length_c   1.000
_cell.angle_alpha   90.00
_cell.angle_beta   90.00
_cell.angle_gamma   90.00
#
_symmetry.space_group_name_H-M   'P 1'
#
loop_
_entity.id
_entity.type
_entity.pdbx_description
1 polymer ?
#
loop_
_entity_poly.entity_id
_entity_poly.type
_entity_poly.pdbx_seq_one_letter_code
_entity_poly.pdbx_strand_id
1 'polypeptide(L)'
;MTYDLGSKPVVLHSTVRVNTNSWICVKASRARRDGSLQVGNEAAVTGSSPLTATQLDTDGALWLGGLEELMVAHRLPKAYSTGFVGCVKNVVVDGMGLHLVEDALNSPKILHCSAAEDKK
;
A
#
# COMPACT_ATOMS: atom_id res chain seq x y z
N MET A 1 -6.09 -2.76 2.74
CA MET A 1 -6.19 -1.33 2.41
C MET A 1 -7.00 -0.65 3.50
N THR A 2 -6.50 0.44 4.07
CA THR A 2 -7.22 1.24 5.08
C THR A 2 -7.19 2.69 4.66
N TYR A 3 -8.31 3.39 4.77
CA TYR A 3 -8.38 4.83 4.51
C TYR A 3 -9.44 5.49 5.40
N ASP A 4 -9.17 6.73 5.79
CA ASP A 4 -10.10 7.62 6.50
C ASP A 4 -10.22 8.93 5.71
N LEU A 5 -11.44 9.38 5.47
CA LEU A 5 -11.74 10.62 4.73
C LEU A 5 -12.15 11.76 5.67
N GLY A 6 -11.81 11.67 6.96
CA GLY A 6 -12.13 12.67 7.99
C GLY A 6 -13.37 12.34 8.82
N SER A 7 -13.82 11.09 8.80
CA SER A 7 -15.02 10.65 9.54
C SER A 7 -14.68 9.47 10.43
N LYS A 8 -14.42 8.32 9.81
CA LYS A 8 -13.93 7.09 10.43
C LYS A 8 -13.23 6.25 9.36
N PRO A 9 -12.25 5.42 9.74
CA PRO A 9 -11.57 4.56 8.79
C PRO A 9 -12.48 3.41 8.31
N VAL A 10 -12.22 2.97 7.10
CA VAL A 10 -12.70 1.68 6.57
C VAL A 10 -11.50 0.80 6.25
N VAL A 11 -11.64 -0.50 6.48
CA VAL A 11 -10.58 -1.50 6.28
C VAL A 11 -11.08 -2.56 5.30
N LEU A 12 -10.36 -2.72 4.19
CA LEU A 12 -10.54 -3.80 3.23
C LEU A 12 -9.40 -4.81 3.45
N HIS A 13 -9.75 -6.05 3.79
CA HIS A 13 -8.80 -7.10 4.13
C HIS A 13 -8.86 -8.21 3.08
N SER A 14 -7.71 -8.52 2.48
CA SER A 14 -7.55 -9.64 1.56
C SER A 14 -7.66 -10.97 2.30
N THR A 15 -8.10 -12.02 1.61
CA THR A 15 -8.06 -13.40 2.15
C THR A 15 -6.77 -14.14 1.78
N VAL A 16 -5.97 -13.57 0.86
CA VAL A 16 -4.75 -14.17 0.34
C VAL A 16 -3.60 -13.99 1.34
N ARG A 17 -2.88 -15.08 1.59
CA ARG A 17 -1.62 -15.04 2.35
C ARG A 17 -0.51 -14.47 1.48
N VAL A 18 0.17 -13.45 1.98
CA VAL A 18 1.22 -12.71 1.24
C VAL A 18 2.65 -13.14 1.60
N ASN A 19 2.84 -13.90 2.68
CA ASN A 19 4.14 -14.33 3.19
C ASN A 19 4.64 -15.62 2.54
N THR A 20 4.51 -15.74 1.23
CA THR A 20 4.87 -16.95 0.46
C THR A 20 6.26 -16.88 -0.17
N ASN A 21 6.98 -15.78 0.03
CA ASN A 21 8.26 -15.48 -0.65
C ASN A 21 8.17 -15.56 -2.18
N SER A 22 6.97 -15.33 -2.74
CA SER A 22 6.70 -15.31 -4.17
C SER A 22 6.15 -13.95 -4.58
N TRP A 23 6.35 -13.57 -5.85
CA TRP A 23 5.77 -12.35 -6.38
C TRP A 23 4.24 -12.43 -6.40
N ILE A 24 3.59 -11.43 -5.80
CA ILE A 24 2.12 -11.29 -5.79
C ILE A 24 1.79 -9.88 -6.26
N CYS A 25 0.84 -9.76 -7.19
CA CYS A 25 0.33 -8.47 -7.63
C CYS A 25 -0.71 -7.96 -6.63
N VAL A 26 -0.59 -6.71 -6.20
CA VAL A 26 -1.59 -6.03 -5.35
C VAL A 26 -2.16 -4.86 -6.14
N LYS A 27 -3.48 -4.82 -6.27
CA LYS A 27 -4.21 -3.70 -6.87
C LYS A 27 -5.12 -3.09 -5.81
N ALA A 28 -4.94 -1.81 -5.55
CA ALA A 28 -5.80 -1.04 -4.67
C ALA A 28 -6.27 0.21 -5.41
N SER A 29 -7.57 0.48 -5.37
CA SER A 29 -8.16 1.66 -6.00
C SER A 29 -9.26 2.22 -5.14
N ARG A 30 -9.47 3.54 -5.20
CA ARG A 30 -10.59 4.20 -4.54
C ARG A 30 -11.20 5.23 -5.47
N ALA A 31 -12.52 5.21 -5.61
CA ALA A 31 -13.30 6.23 -6.27
C ALA A 31 -14.23 6.87 -5.23
N ARG A 32 -13.97 8.12 -4.84
CA ARG A 32 -14.70 8.81 -3.77
C ARG A 32 -14.70 7.95 -2.49
N ARG A 33 -15.85 7.45 -2.06
CA ARG A 33 -15.99 6.61 -0.87
C ARG A 33 -15.70 5.14 -1.13
N ASP A 34 -15.78 4.69 -2.38
CA ASP A 34 -15.78 3.28 -2.72
C ASP A 34 -14.35 2.80 -2.98
N GLY A 35 -13.90 1.84 -2.19
CA GLY A 35 -12.59 1.21 -2.30
C GLY A 35 -12.70 -0.21 -2.85
N SER A 36 -11.64 -0.64 -3.52
CA SER A 36 -11.47 -2.00 -4.02
C SER A 36 -10.03 -2.44 -3.79
N LEU A 37 -9.87 -3.66 -3.26
CA LEU A 37 -8.58 -4.31 -3.02
C LEU A 37 -8.60 -5.70 -3.67
N GLN A 38 -7.57 -6.00 -4.46
CA GLN A 38 -7.36 -7.32 -5.04
C GLN A 38 -5.90 -7.73 -4.85
N VAL A 39 -5.67 -8.91 -4.27
CA VAL A 39 -4.35 -9.50 -4.09
C VAL A 39 -4.26 -10.81 -4.90
N GLY A 40 -3.27 -10.89 -5.79
CA GLY A 40 -3.13 -11.99 -6.73
C GLY A 40 -4.34 -12.09 -7.66
N ASN A 41 -4.98 -13.26 -7.68
CA ASN A 41 -6.15 -13.56 -8.50
C ASN A 41 -7.44 -13.68 -7.68
N GLU A 42 -7.47 -13.22 -6.41
CA GLU A 42 -8.70 -13.25 -5.62
C GLU A 42 -9.79 -12.37 -6.25
N ALA A 43 -11.06 -12.62 -5.92
CA ALA A 43 -12.12 -11.68 -6.23
C ALA A 43 -11.90 -10.38 -5.44
N ALA A 44 -12.13 -9.23 -6.08
CA ALA A 44 -11.90 -7.94 -5.45
C ALA A 44 -12.74 -7.79 -4.17
N VAL A 45 -12.07 -7.46 -3.06
CA VAL A 45 -12.69 -7.10 -1.79
C VAL A 45 -13.06 -5.62 -1.85
N THR A 46 -14.36 -5.32 -1.81
CA THR A 46 -14.88 -3.95 -1.92
C THR A 46 -15.46 -3.46 -0.61
N GLY A 47 -15.48 -2.15 -0.41
CA GLY A 47 -16.20 -1.52 0.68
C GLY A 47 -16.07 0.00 0.63
N SER A 48 -16.97 0.67 1.35
CA SER A 48 -17.09 2.13 1.28
C SER A 48 -16.83 2.77 2.63
N SER A 49 -16.10 3.90 2.67
CA SER A 49 -15.98 4.69 3.90
C SER A 49 -17.35 5.18 4.37
N PRO A 50 -17.56 5.39 5.67
CA PRO A 50 -18.85 5.86 6.19
C PRO A 50 -19.10 7.34 5.88
N LEU A 51 -20.35 7.78 6.05
CA LEU A 51 -20.80 9.18 5.98
C LEU A 51 -20.61 9.85 4.60
N THR A 52 -20.47 11.18 4.57
CA THR A 52 -20.57 12.01 3.36
C THR A 52 -19.22 12.46 2.81
N ALA A 53 -18.14 12.40 3.60
CA ALA A 53 -16.83 12.80 3.13
C ALA A 53 -16.35 11.86 2.00
N THR A 54 -15.89 12.45 0.89
CA THR A 54 -15.53 11.73 -0.35
C THR A 54 -14.10 11.99 -0.80
N GLN A 55 -13.46 13.03 -0.26
CA GLN A 55 -12.13 13.47 -0.64
C GLN A 55 -11.10 13.01 0.39
N LEU A 56 -9.89 12.76 -0.09
CA LEU A 56 -8.73 12.52 0.76
C LEU A 56 -7.86 13.75 0.68
N ASP A 57 -7.69 14.44 1.81
CA ASP A 57 -6.80 15.58 1.89
C ASP A 57 -5.36 15.06 2.05
N THR A 58 -4.51 15.39 1.07
CA THR A 58 -3.11 14.95 1.01
C THR A 58 -2.25 16.06 0.43
N ASP A 59 -1.01 16.15 0.90
CA ASP A 59 0.06 16.98 0.34
C ASP A 59 0.78 16.30 -0.84
N GLY A 60 0.35 15.09 -1.21
CA GLY A 60 0.94 14.29 -2.28
C GLY A 60 2.12 13.43 -1.83
N ALA A 61 2.44 13.38 -0.54
CA ALA A 61 3.55 12.55 -0.05
C ALA A 61 3.23 11.04 -0.17
N LEU A 62 4.16 10.28 -0.74
CA LEU A 62 4.09 8.83 -0.87
C LEU A 62 5.25 8.18 -0.10
N TRP A 63 4.92 7.25 0.79
CA TRP A 63 5.89 6.45 1.54
C TRP A 63 5.78 4.98 1.13
N LEU A 64 6.92 4.34 0.89
CA LEU A 64 6.99 2.93 0.50
C LEU A 64 7.91 2.17 1.46
N GLY A 65 7.50 0.96 1.85
CA GLY A 65 8.30 0.09 2.72
C GLY A 65 8.16 0.35 4.21
N GLY A 66 7.51 1.43 4.63
CA GLY A 66 7.28 1.75 6.03
C GLY A 66 7.24 3.26 6.25
N LEU A 67 7.01 3.64 7.50
CA LEU A 67 6.97 5.03 7.93
C LEU A 67 7.83 5.17 9.18
N GLU A 68 8.86 6.01 9.13
CA GLU A 68 9.69 6.28 10.30
C GLU A 68 8.94 7.24 11.23
N GLU A 69 8.58 6.72 12.40
CA GLU A 69 8.04 7.41 13.59
C GLU A 69 7.26 8.72 13.36
N LEU A 70 6.23 8.68 12.51
CA LEU A 70 5.21 9.73 12.52
C LEU A 70 4.25 9.51 13.70
N MET A 71 3.90 10.60 14.39
CA MET A 71 2.89 10.62 15.47
C MET A 71 1.57 9.92 15.07
N VAL A 72 1.26 9.89 13.77
CA VAL A 72 0.09 9.21 13.20
C VAL A 72 0.14 7.69 13.39
N ALA A 73 1.31 7.07 13.33
CA ALA A 73 1.48 5.62 13.49
C ALA A 73 1.04 5.12 14.87
N HIS A 74 1.11 5.97 15.91
CA HIS A 74 0.71 5.62 17.28
C HIS A 74 -0.79 5.37 17.45
N ARG A 75 -1.62 5.89 16.54
CA ARG A 75 -3.08 5.68 16.54
C ARG A 75 -3.50 4.50 15.65
N LEU A 76 -2.56 3.92 14.92
CA LEU A 76 -2.81 2.81 14.00
C LEU A 76 -2.40 1.48 14.65
N PRO A 77 -2.92 0.33 14.16
CA PRO A 77 -2.44 -0.97 14.58
C PRO A 77 -0.91 -1.09 14.46
N LYS A 78 -0.27 -1.88 15.32
CA LYS A 78 1.19 -2.07 15.35
C LYS A 78 1.80 -2.44 13.99
N ALA A 79 1.03 -3.08 13.11
CA ALA A 79 1.45 -3.39 11.74
C ALA A 79 1.87 -2.14 10.93
N TYR A 80 1.31 -0.95 11.21
CA TYR A 80 1.66 0.30 10.54
C TYR A 80 2.93 0.96 11.10
N SER A 81 3.39 0.54 12.28
CA SER A 81 4.67 0.97 12.87
C SER A 81 5.83 0.02 12.57
N THR A 82 5.57 -1.07 11.84
CA THR A 82 6.59 -2.06 11.48
C THR A 82 6.92 -1.91 9.99
N GLY A 83 8.20 -1.68 9.69
CA GLY A 83 8.68 -1.63 8.31
C GLY A 83 8.44 -2.96 7.57
N PHE A 84 8.10 -2.86 6.30
CA PHE A 84 7.98 -4.01 5.41
C PHE A 84 9.34 -4.65 5.18
N VAL A 85 9.41 -5.97 5.32
CA VAL A 85 10.59 -6.77 5.00
C VAL A 85 10.24 -7.67 3.82
N GLY A 86 10.81 -7.35 2.67
CA GLY A 86 10.57 -8.09 1.44
C GLY A 86 10.96 -7.28 0.21
N CYS A 87 10.33 -7.61 -0.91
CA CYS A 87 10.65 -7.10 -2.22
C CYS A 87 9.46 -6.40 -2.88
N VAL A 88 9.71 -5.24 -3.49
CA VAL A 88 8.71 -4.47 -4.24
C VAL A 88 9.26 -4.17 -5.62
N LYS A 89 8.45 -4.37 -6.67
CA LYS A 89 8.77 -4.01 -8.06
C LYS A 89 7.51 -3.53 -8.79
N ASN A 90 7.69 -2.83 -9.90
CA ASN A 90 6.61 -2.42 -10.81
C ASN A 90 5.50 -1.61 -10.10
N VAL A 91 5.89 -0.59 -9.35
CA VAL A 91 4.95 0.27 -8.63
C VAL A 91 4.32 1.27 -9.61
N VAL A 92 2.99 1.34 -9.61
CA VAL A 92 2.20 2.29 -10.40
C VAL A 92 1.25 3.01 -9.46
N VAL A 93 1.26 4.35 -9.50
CA VAL A 93 0.40 5.21 -8.69
C VAL A 93 -0.34 6.14 -9.64
N ASP A 94 -1.67 6.16 -9.57
CA ASP A 94 -2.54 6.96 -10.44
C ASP A 94 -2.22 6.84 -11.94
N GLY A 95 -1.85 5.62 -12.35
CA GLY A 95 -1.51 5.30 -13.75
C GLY A 95 -0.07 5.64 -14.16
N MET A 96 0.72 6.27 -13.27
CA MET A 96 2.12 6.59 -13.52
C MET A 96 3.04 5.55 -12.88
N GLY A 97 3.96 5.00 -13.65
CA GLY A 97 5.00 4.11 -13.14
C GLY A 97 6.03 4.89 -12.32
N LEU A 98 6.37 4.39 -11.13
CA LEU A 98 7.36 5.00 -10.25
C LEU A 98 8.75 4.43 -10.53
N HIS A 99 9.74 5.29 -10.76
CA HIS A 99 11.15 4.93 -10.86
C HIS A 99 11.73 4.81 -9.44
N LEU A 100 11.62 3.62 -8.83
CA LEU A 100 11.91 3.37 -7.42
C LEU A 100 13.25 3.92 -6.89
N VAL A 101 14.27 4.03 -7.74
CA VAL A 101 15.59 4.57 -7.37
C VAL A 101 15.66 6.08 -7.61
N GLU A 102 15.17 6.57 -8.75
CA GLU A 102 15.33 7.96 -9.18
C GLU A 102 14.34 8.90 -8.47
N ASP A 103 13.12 8.42 -8.20
CA ASP A 103 12.06 9.20 -7.57
C ASP A 103 12.17 9.24 -6.03
N ALA A 104 13.14 8.54 -5.44
CA ALA A 104 13.32 8.46 -4.00
C ALA A 104 13.89 9.78 -3.43
N LEU A 105 13.08 10.51 -2.67
CA LEU A 105 13.44 11.84 -2.16
C LEU A 105 14.34 11.82 -0.90
N ASN A 106 14.35 10.71 -0.15
CA ASN A 106 15.04 10.63 1.15
C ASN A 106 16.42 9.95 1.10
N SER A 107 17.00 9.77 -0.08
CA SER A 107 18.29 9.06 -0.28
C SER A 107 18.37 7.73 0.50
N PRO A 108 17.41 6.80 0.33
CA PRO A 108 17.37 5.58 1.11
C PRO A 108 18.55 4.67 0.73
N LYS A 109 18.95 3.79 1.66
CA LYS A 109 19.89 2.71 1.33
C LYS A 109 19.22 1.74 0.36
N ILE A 110 19.63 1.77 -0.90
CA ILE A 110 19.10 0.89 -1.94
C ILE A 110 19.68 -0.52 -1.78
N LEU A 111 18.77 -1.50 -1.71
CA LEU A 111 19.10 -2.92 -1.73
C LEU A 111 18.28 -3.59 -2.83
N HIS A 112 18.94 -4.40 -3.64
CA HIS A 112 18.25 -5.21 -4.64
C HIS A 112 17.76 -6.52 -4.03
N CYS A 113 16.62 -7.00 -4.52
CA CYS A 113 16.13 -8.32 -4.20
C CYS A 113 17.13 -9.39 -4.62
N SER A 114 17.33 -10.39 -3.77
CA SER A 114 18.12 -11.56 -4.14
C SER A 114 17.45 -12.25 -5.33
N ALA A 115 18.26 -12.76 -6.27
CA ALA A 115 17.81 -13.46 -7.46
C ALA A 115 17.28 -14.88 -7.14
N ALA A 116 16.43 -15.01 -6.13
CA ALA A 116 15.73 -16.25 -5.81
C ALA A 116 14.39 -16.27 -6.56
N GLU A 117 14.44 -16.90 -7.74
CA GLU A 117 13.34 -17.58 -8.43
C GLU A 117 12.38 -16.73 -9.28
N ASP A 118 12.91 -16.12 -10.35
CA ASP A 118 12.22 -16.15 -11.65
C ASP A 118 12.24 -17.61 -12.17
N LYS A 119 11.46 -18.49 -11.56
CA LYS A 119 11.19 -19.81 -12.16
C LYS A 119 10.10 -19.64 -13.22
N LYS A 120 10.55 -19.76 -14.46
CA LYS A 120 9.78 -19.93 -15.70
C LYS A 120 8.71 -21.02 -15.57
#